data_AF-A0A364Y350-F1
#
_entry.id   AF-A0A364Y350-F1
#
_cell.length_a   1.000
_cell.length_b   1.000
_cell.length_c   1.000
_cell.angle_alpha   90.00
_cell.angle_beta   90.00
_cell.angle_gamma   90.00
#
_symmetry.space_group_name_H-M   'P 1'
#
loop_
_entity.id
_entity.type
_entity.pdbx_description
1 polymer ?
#
loop_
_entity_poly.entity_id
_entity_poly.type
_entity_poly.pdbx_seq_one_letter_code
_entity_poly.pdbx_strand_id
1 'polypeptide(L)'
;MIKLAPKEEIEKRIAEIEMLDLNTASIDDIKNLLTLLFTGYTLTTPIIPEGTLIFRGIIYKDKPKLASYVSFPPAEFAAINRASRQGDSHFYGSNSKATILYETHPAPGDLIAISEWVTMDKLLVNNVGYTASNFKALLSKRNAPELTISLSVTHLFR
;
A
#
# COMPACT_ATOMS: atom_id res chain seq x y z
N MET A 1 -12.15 26.10 -1.78
CA MET A 1 -12.30 25.53 -3.14
C MET A 1 -10.92 25.16 -3.64
N ILE A 2 -10.72 23.93 -4.12
CA ILE A 2 -9.46 23.52 -4.75
C ILE A 2 -9.44 24.13 -6.15
N LYS A 3 -8.42 24.93 -6.47
CA LYS A 3 -8.24 25.49 -7.81
C LYS A 3 -7.51 24.45 -8.66
N LEU A 4 -8.15 23.98 -9.72
CA LEU A 4 -7.53 23.06 -10.68
C LEU A 4 -6.53 23.80 -11.56
N ALA A 5 -5.51 23.07 -12.01
CA ALA A 5 -4.51 23.59 -12.93
C ALA A 5 -5.12 23.83 -14.33
N PRO A 6 -4.62 24.80 -15.10
CA PRO A 6 -4.99 24.99 -16.50
C PRO A 6 -4.71 23.74 -17.34
N LYS A 7 -5.52 23.50 -18.37
CA LYS A 7 -5.38 22.36 -19.28
C LYS A 7 -3.96 22.23 -19.86
N GLU A 8 -3.37 23.34 -20.29
CA GLU A 8 -2.03 23.38 -20.87
C GLU A 8 -0.96 22.88 -19.89
N GLU A 9 -1.12 23.19 -18.61
CA GLU A 9 -0.20 22.74 -17.56
C GLU A 9 -0.35 21.23 -17.29
N ILE A 10 -1.59 20.72 -17.34
CA ILE A 10 -1.90 19.29 -17.23
C ILE A 10 -1.29 18.51 -18.41
N GLU A 11 -1.50 18.97 -19.64
CA GLU A 11 -0.97 18.33 -20.85
C GLU A 11 0.57 18.31 -20.85
N LYS A 12 1.20 19.43 -20.45
CA LYS A 12 2.64 19.49 -20.26
C LYS A 12 3.12 18.44 -19.25
N ARG A 13 2.41 18.29 -18.13
CA ARG A 13 2.78 17.33 -17.08
C ARG A 13 2.64 15.88 -17.52
N ILE A 14 1.63 15.56 -18.33
CA ILE A 14 1.45 14.22 -18.92
C ILE A 14 2.63 13.91 -19.84
N ALA A 15 3.04 14.84 -20.71
CA ALA A 15 4.19 14.64 -21.59
C ALA A 15 5.49 14.43 -20.80
N GLU A 16 5.72 15.18 -19.70
CA GLU A 16 6.85 14.97 -18.80
C GLU A 16 6.87 13.56 -18.20
N ILE A 17 5.70 13.00 -17.85
CA ILE A 17 5.58 11.64 -17.32
C ILE A 17 5.85 10.59 -18.41
N GLU A 18 5.32 10.78 -19.61
CA GLU A 18 5.50 9.84 -20.74
C GLU A 18 6.98 9.75 -21.19
N MET A 19 7.76 10.81 -20.99
CA MET A 19 9.19 10.85 -21.31
C MET A 19 10.09 10.44 -20.13
N LEU A 20 9.53 10.16 -18.95
CA LEU A 20 10.30 9.89 -17.74
C LEU A 20 10.98 8.51 -17.81
N ASP A 21 12.30 8.46 -17.66
CA ASP A 21 13.02 7.21 -17.48
C ASP A 21 12.88 6.70 -16.04
N LEU A 22 12.07 5.65 -15.88
CA LEU A 22 11.78 5.05 -14.57
C LEU A 22 13.00 4.38 -13.90
N ASN A 23 14.08 4.12 -14.65
CA ASN A 23 15.30 3.54 -14.05
C ASN A 23 16.12 4.57 -13.27
N THR A 24 15.92 5.86 -13.57
CA THR A 24 16.72 6.96 -13.00
C THR A 24 15.88 7.96 -12.19
N ALA A 25 14.57 8.02 -12.44
CA ALA A 25 13.67 8.90 -11.71
C ALA A 25 13.58 8.54 -10.21
N SER A 26 13.62 9.55 -9.34
CA SER A 26 13.36 9.34 -7.92
C SER A 26 11.85 9.22 -7.64
N ILE A 27 11.50 8.60 -6.51
CA ILE A 27 10.11 8.57 -6.02
C ILE A 27 9.54 9.99 -5.88
N ASP A 28 10.35 10.96 -5.47
CA ASP A 28 9.90 12.33 -5.27
C ASP A 28 9.64 13.05 -6.60
N ASP A 29 10.44 12.78 -7.64
CA ASP A 29 10.18 13.30 -8.99
C ASP A 29 8.84 12.80 -9.52
N ILE A 30 8.60 11.49 -9.41
CA ILE A 30 7.34 10.86 -9.82
C ILE A 30 6.16 11.46 -9.04
N LYS A 31 6.28 11.59 -7.71
CA LYS A 31 5.24 12.20 -6.88
C LYS A 31 4.94 13.64 -7.27
N ASN A 32 5.96 14.44 -7.53
CA ASN A 32 5.81 15.85 -7.90
C ASN A 32 5.13 16.01 -9.26
N LEU A 33 5.44 15.13 -10.23
CA LEU A 33 4.76 15.09 -11.52
C LEU A 33 3.27 14.75 -11.35
N LEU A 34 2.99 13.71 -10.57
CA LEU A 34 1.63 13.18 -10.38
C LEU A 34 0.74 14.08 -9.51
N THR A 35 1.30 14.84 -8.56
CA THR A 35 0.51 15.64 -7.60
C THR A 35 -0.42 16.63 -8.29
N LEU A 36 0.04 17.27 -9.38
CA LEU A 36 -0.79 18.17 -10.17
C LEU A 36 -2.00 17.42 -10.75
N LEU A 37 -1.76 16.24 -11.32
CA LEU A 37 -2.78 15.43 -11.97
C LEU A 37 -3.80 14.86 -10.98
N PHE A 38 -3.41 14.63 -9.73
CA PHE A 38 -4.32 14.14 -8.68
C PHE A 38 -4.97 15.26 -7.85
N THR A 39 -4.67 16.54 -8.13
CA THR A 39 -5.28 17.65 -7.40
C THR A 39 -6.78 17.71 -7.66
N GLY A 40 -7.58 17.73 -6.59
CA GLY A 40 -9.03 17.76 -6.66
C GLY A 40 -9.69 16.39 -6.82
N TYR A 41 -8.91 15.31 -6.96
CA TYR A 41 -9.44 13.95 -6.92
C TYR A 41 -9.64 13.48 -5.48
N THR A 42 -10.76 12.81 -5.25
CA THR A 42 -11.09 12.16 -3.98
C THR A 42 -11.05 10.65 -4.17
N LEU A 43 -10.60 9.93 -3.14
CA LEU A 43 -10.53 8.48 -3.14
C LEU A 43 -11.46 7.94 -2.05
N THR A 44 -12.28 6.95 -2.39
CA THR A 44 -12.96 6.13 -1.38
C THR A 44 -12.07 4.93 -1.09
N THR A 45 -11.78 4.72 0.19
CA THR A 45 -10.90 3.66 0.66
C THR A 45 -11.59 2.87 1.77
N PRO A 46 -11.36 1.56 1.89
CA PRO A 46 -11.77 0.80 3.05
C PRO A 46 -11.13 1.38 4.30
N ILE A 47 -11.93 1.45 5.35
CA ILE A 47 -11.48 1.83 6.68
C ILE A 47 -11.45 0.56 7.50
N ILE A 48 -10.26 0.19 7.99
CA ILE A 48 -10.13 -0.83 9.02
C ILE A 48 -10.48 -0.16 10.35
N PRO A 49 -11.46 -0.67 11.11
CA PRO A 49 -11.84 -0.05 12.37
C PRO A 49 -10.75 -0.22 13.43
N GLU A 50 -10.78 0.65 14.42
CA GLU A 50 -10.09 0.45 15.70
C GLU A 50 -10.50 -0.90 16.32
N GLY A 51 -9.59 -1.53 17.07
CA GLY A 51 -9.83 -2.83 17.69
C GLY A 51 -9.66 -4.03 16.73
N THR A 52 -9.25 -3.81 15.49
CA THR A 52 -9.02 -4.88 14.52
C THR A 52 -7.74 -5.65 14.86
N LEU A 53 -7.81 -6.98 14.80
CA LEU A 53 -6.63 -7.84 14.92
C LEU A 53 -5.80 -7.85 13.64
N ILE A 54 -4.52 -7.56 13.79
CA ILE A 54 -3.50 -7.66 12.76
C ILE A 54 -2.48 -8.72 13.19
N PHE A 55 -2.20 -9.64 12.29
CA PHE A 55 -1.26 -10.72 12.49
C PHE A 55 0.02 -10.45 11.72
N ARG A 56 1.15 -10.73 12.37
CA ARG A 56 2.46 -10.75 11.73
C ARG A 56 3.14 -12.05 12.09
N GLY A 57 3.75 -12.70 11.11
CA GLY A 57 4.50 -13.91 11.37
C GLY A 57 5.83 -13.95 10.65
N ILE A 58 6.74 -14.70 11.26
CA ILE A 58 8.10 -14.93 10.79
C ILE A 58 8.46 -16.40 11.00
N ILE A 59 9.32 -16.92 10.15
CA ILE A 59 10.00 -18.19 10.43
C ILE A 59 11.05 -17.91 11.51
N TYR A 60 11.00 -18.65 12.61
CA TYR A 60 11.87 -18.42 13.75
C TYR A 60 12.18 -19.73 14.48
N LYS A 61 13.44 -19.94 14.87
CA LYS A 61 13.93 -21.24 15.34
C LYS A 61 13.39 -21.67 16.71
N ASP A 62 13.05 -20.71 17.57
CA ASP A 62 12.61 -20.94 18.95
C ASP A 62 11.41 -20.06 19.28
N LYS A 63 10.82 -20.16 20.48
CA LYS A 63 9.83 -19.16 20.92
C LYS A 63 10.51 -17.80 21.09
N PRO A 64 10.07 -16.73 20.41
CA PRO A 64 10.64 -15.39 20.58
C PRO A 64 10.53 -14.93 22.04
N LYS A 65 11.65 -14.45 22.60
CA LYS A 65 11.70 -13.96 23.99
C LYS A 65 11.31 -12.49 24.14
N LEU A 66 11.38 -11.72 23.04
CA LEU A 66 11.10 -10.29 23.00
C LEU A 66 10.13 -9.98 21.87
N ALA A 67 9.22 -9.03 22.10
CA ALA A 67 8.27 -8.57 21.10
C ALA A 67 8.96 -7.95 19.87
N SER A 68 10.16 -7.37 20.04
CA SER A 68 10.96 -6.79 18.96
C SER A 68 11.27 -7.77 17.83
N TYR A 69 11.36 -9.07 18.13
CA TYR A 69 11.59 -10.10 17.09
C TYR A 69 10.39 -10.31 16.17
N VAL A 70 9.18 -10.04 16.67
CA VAL A 70 7.92 -10.25 15.94
C VAL A 70 7.20 -8.93 15.62
N SER A 71 7.86 -7.79 15.88
CA SER A 71 7.37 -6.44 15.61
C SER A 71 8.04 -5.88 14.35
N PHE A 72 8.20 -4.55 14.27
CA PHE A 72 8.91 -3.84 13.21
C PHE A 72 10.26 -4.51 12.87
N PRO A 73 10.58 -4.72 11.57
CA PRO A 73 11.88 -5.27 11.21
C PRO A 73 12.99 -4.29 11.65
N PRO A 74 14.15 -4.77 12.16
CA PRO A 74 15.30 -3.91 12.38
C PRO A 74 15.66 -3.14 11.09
N ALA A 75 16.16 -1.91 11.22
CA ALA A 75 16.40 -1.01 10.08
C ALA A 75 17.33 -1.61 9.01
N GLU A 76 18.27 -2.47 9.42
CA GLU A 76 19.15 -3.25 8.53
C GLU A 76 18.40 -4.22 7.60
N PHE A 77 17.22 -4.70 8.01
CA PHE A 77 16.31 -5.51 7.19
C PHE A 77 15.25 -4.66 6.46
N ALA A 78 15.18 -3.36 6.75
CA ALA A 78 14.29 -2.39 6.11
C ALA A 78 14.86 -1.85 4.77
N ALA A 79 15.84 -2.53 4.18
CA ALA A 79 16.40 -2.19 2.87
C ALA A 79 15.46 -2.59 1.71
N ILE A 80 14.59 -3.59 1.91
CA ILE A 80 13.68 -4.14 0.89
C ILE A 80 12.23 -3.87 1.33
N ASN A 81 11.84 -2.60 1.34
CA ASN A 81 10.49 -2.21 1.69
C ASN A 81 9.64 -1.94 0.45
N ARG A 82 8.41 -2.47 0.43
CA ARG A 82 7.45 -2.22 -0.65
C ARG A 82 6.70 -0.90 -0.46
N ALA A 83 6.54 -0.46 0.78
CA ALA A 83 5.69 0.67 1.15
C ALA A 83 6.42 1.81 1.89
N SER A 84 7.73 1.70 2.09
CA SER A 84 8.51 2.71 2.82
C SER A 84 9.83 3.04 2.15
N ARG A 85 10.45 4.15 2.53
CA ARG A 85 11.77 4.52 2.01
C ARG A 85 12.83 3.53 2.49
N GLN A 86 13.96 3.54 1.80
CA GLN A 86 15.12 2.78 2.23
C GLN A 86 15.53 3.24 3.64
N GLY A 87 15.62 2.30 4.58
CA GLY A 87 15.96 2.58 5.98
C GLY A 87 14.77 2.86 6.89
N ASP A 88 13.57 3.07 6.34
CA ASP A 88 12.36 3.33 7.14
C ASP A 88 11.72 2.00 7.59
N SER A 89 11.83 1.68 8.88
CA SER A 89 11.14 0.51 9.42
C SER A 89 9.64 0.75 9.55
N HIS A 90 8.85 -0.10 8.88
CA HIS A 90 7.39 -0.08 8.95
C HIS A 90 6.86 -1.41 9.46
N PHE A 91 5.70 -1.36 10.12
CA PHE A 91 5.00 -2.56 10.56
C PHE A 91 4.26 -3.18 9.39
N TYR A 92 4.63 -4.41 9.03
CA TYR A 92 3.91 -5.20 8.03
C TYR A 92 3.15 -6.33 8.73
N GLY A 93 1.86 -6.43 8.45
CA GLY A 93 0.99 -7.48 8.94
C GLY A 93 -0.23 -7.65 8.04
N SER A 94 -1.07 -8.61 8.38
CA SER A 94 -2.31 -8.92 7.68
C SER A 94 -3.46 -9.09 8.67
N ASN A 95 -4.68 -8.77 8.25
CA ASN A 95 -5.88 -9.12 9.02
C ASN A 95 -6.23 -10.62 8.95
N SER A 96 -5.40 -11.44 8.30
CA SER A 96 -5.57 -12.88 8.17
C SER A 96 -4.29 -13.65 8.51
N LYS A 97 -4.40 -14.65 9.38
CA LYS A 97 -3.31 -15.60 9.68
C LYS A 97 -2.89 -16.41 8.45
N ALA A 98 -3.81 -16.70 7.52
CA ALA A 98 -3.50 -17.46 6.31
C ALA A 98 -2.49 -16.73 5.42
N THR A 99 -2.56 -15.38 5.35
CA THR A 99 -1.60 -14.57 4.59
C THR A 99 -0.17 -14.81 5.06
N ILE A 100 0.05 -15.03 6.36
CA ILE A 100 1.38 -15.31 6.89
C ILE A 100 1.94 -16.58 6.26
N LEU A 101 1.13 -17.64 6.17
CA LEU A 101 1.57 -18.91 5.58
C LEU A 101 1.88 -18.76 4.09
N TYR A 102 1.07 -17.99 3.36
CA TYR A 102 1.30 -17.73 1.94
C TYR A 102 2.51 -16.84 1.68
N GLU A 103 2.83 -15.90 2.55
CA GLU A 103 3.99 -15.00 2.36
C GLU A 103 5.29 -15.66 2.83
N THR A 104 5.26 -16.41 3.94
CA THR A 104 6.46 -16.99 4.54
C THR A 104 6.88 -18.32 3.95
N HIS A 105 6.00 -19.03 3.23
CA HIS A 105 6.30 -20.30 2.57
C HIS A 105 7.02 -21.32 3.47
N PRO A 106 6.48 -21.64 4.66
CA PRO A 106 7.14 -22.53 5.61
C PRO A 106 7.27 -23.96 5.05
N ALA A 107 8.41 -24.60 5.31
CA ALA A 107 8.66 -25.99 4.98
C ALA A 107 8.33 -26.92 6.17
N PRO A 108 8.11 -28.23 5.95
CA PRO A 108 8.01 -29.20 7.03
C PRO A 108 9.24 -29.14 7.95
N GLY A 109 9.01 -28.91 9.23
CA GLY A 109 10.07 -28.74 10.24
C GLY A 109 10.34 -27.28 10.65
N ASP A 110 9.83 -26.31 9.88
CA ASP A 110 9.93 -24.91 10.28
C ASP A 110 8.99 -24.59 11.46
N LEU A 111 9.45 -23.68 12.31
CA LEU A 111 8.65 -23.07 13.36
C LEU A 111 8.29 -21.65 12.95
N ILE A 112 7.00 -21.31 13.09
CA ILE A 112 6.46 -19.99 12.75
C ILE A 112 6.04 -19.32 14.04
N ALA A 113 6.61 -18.15 14.31
CA ALA A 113 6.12 -17.28 15.36
C ALA A 113 5.05 -16.35 14.77
N ILE A 114 3.83 -16.40 15.31
CA ILE A 114 2.73 -15.50 14.95
C ILE A 114 2.45 -14.58 16.14
N SER A 115 2.50 -13.29 15.88
CA SER A 115 2.12 -12.24 16.83
C SER A 115 0.78 -11.64 16.44
N GLU A 116 0.01 -11.26 17.46
CA GLU A 116 -1.30 -10.63 17.32
C GLU A 116 -1.20 -9.19 17.85
N TRP A 117 -1.68 -8.25 17.06
CA TRP A 117 -1.63 -6.82 17.32
C TRP A 117 -3.04 -6.27 17.19
N VAL A 118 -3.42 -5.33 18.04
CA VAL A 118 -4.74 -4.68 17.97
C VAL A 118 -4.53 -3.25 17.47
N THR A 119 -5.34 -2.82 16.50
CA THR A 119 -5.32 -1.44 16.04
C THR A 119 -5.83 -0.51 17.14
N MET A 120 -5.07 0.52 17.47
CA MET A 120 -5.46 1.55 18.43
C MET A 120 -6.27 2.69 17.80
N ASP A 121 -6.23 2.79 16.48
CA ASP A 121 -6.93 3.79 15.68
C ASP A 121 -7.44 3.14 14.38
N LYS A 122 -8.31 3.86 13.68
CA LYS A 122 -8.79 3.48 12.35
C LYS A 122 -7.63 3.53 11.35
N LEU A 123 -7.50 2.51 10.49
CA LEU A 123 -6.50 2.51 9.42
C LEU A 123 -7.18 2.73 8.06
N LEU A 124 -6.60 3.60 7.24
CA LEU A 124 -7.03 3.81 5.85
C LEU A 124 -6.26 2.86 4.94
N VAL A 125 -6.97 2.11 4.10
CA VAL A 125 -6.35 1.11 3.21
C VAL A 125 -6.12 1.71 1.83
N ASN A 126 -4.92 2.23 1.60
CA ASN A 126 -4.55 2.59 0.24
C ASN A 126 -4.26 1.31 -0.56
N ASN A 127 -4.86 1.21 -1.74
CA ASN A 127 -4.68 0.08 -2.64
C ASN A 127 -4.52 0.61 -4.06
N VAL A 128 -3.61 0.01 -4.81
CA VAL A 128 -3.41 0.32 -6.22
C VAL A 128 -3.75 -0.94 -7.00
N GLY A 129 -4.60 -0.79 -8.02
CA GLY A 129 -4.86 -1.85 -8.99
C GLY A 129 -5.89 -2.91 -8.60
N TYR A 130 -6.65 -2.73 -7.51
CA TYR A 130 -7.81 -3.57 -7.19
C TYR A 130 -9.06 -3.10 -7.93
N THR A 131 -8.98 -3.05 -9.25
CA THR A 131 -10.10 -2.70 -10.14
C THR A 131 -10.66 -3.95 -10.81
N ALA A 132 -11.94 -3.91 -11.20
CA ALA A 132 -12.55 -4.98 -11.98
C ALA A 132 -11.79 -5.25 -13.31
N SER A 133 -11.27 -4.19 -13.95
CA SER A 133 -10.46 -4.31 -15.17
C SER A 133 -9.17 -5.11 -14.95
N ASN A 134 -8.43 -4.84 -13.87
CA ASN A 134 -7.20 -5.56 -13.56
C ASN A 134 -7.47 -7.02 -13.19
N PHE A 135 -8.53 -7.29 -12.41
CA PHE A 135 -8.92 -8.65 -12.06
C PHE A 135 -9.27 -9.47 -13.32
N LYS A 136 -9.96 -8.86 -14.28
CA LYS A 136 -10.25 -9.47 -15.58
C LYS A 136 -8.97 -9.72 -16.39
N ALA A 137 -8.09 -8.72 -16.49
CA ALA A 137 -6.83 -8.83 -17.23
C ALA A 137 -5.89 -9.91 -16.68
N LEU A 138 -5.86 -10.08 -15.35
CA LEU A 138 -5.07 -11.08 -14.66
C LEU A 138 -5.76 -12.45 -14.54
N LEU A 139 -6.94 -12.63 -15.16
CA LEU A 139 -7.73 -13.86 -15.09
C LEU A 139 -7.98 -14.34 -13.64
N SER A 140 -8.19 -13.39 -12.73
CA SER A 140 -8.40 -13.67 -11.32
C SER A 140 -9.70 -14.47 -11.11
N LYS A 141 -9.62 -15.55 -10.32
CA LYS A 141 -10.79 -16.32 -9.86
C LYS A 141 -11.51 -15.67 -8.65
N ARG A 142 -10.91 -14.63 -8.06
CA ARG A 142 -11.49 -13.87 -6.95
C ARG A 142 -12.35 -12.74 -7.50
N ASN A 143 -13.36 -12.32 -6.76
CA ASN A 143 -14.10 -11.10 -7.07
C ASN A 143 -13.24 -9.87 -6.76
N ALA A 144 -13.29 -8.87 -7.64
CA ALA A 144 -12.73 -7.57 -7.32
C ALA A 144 -13.51 -7.00 -6.12
N PRO A 145 -12.84 -6.50 -5.07
CA PRO A 145 -13.54 -5.84 -3.98
C PRO A 145 -14.24 -4.59 -4.51
N GLU A 146 -15.37 -4.22 -3.92
CA GLU A 146 -16.08 -2.97 -4.21
C GLU A 146 -15.26 -1.78 -3.66
N LEU A 147 -14.21 -1.42 -4.38
CA LEU A 147 -13.34 -0.28 -4.09
C LEU A 147 -13.63 0.76 -5.16
N THR A 148 -14.54 1.68 -4.86
CA THR A 148 -14.87 2.75 -5.80
C THR A 148 -13.85 3.87 -5.66
N ILE A 149 -12.88 3.95 -6.58
CA ILE A 149 -12.23 5.24 -6.84
C ILE A 149 -13.27 6.10 -7.56
N SER A 150 -14.01 6.93 -6.82
CA SER A 150 -14.94 7.87 -7.44
C SER A 150 -14.17 9.08 -7.95
N LEU A 151 -14.04 9.18 -9.27
CA LEU A 151 -13.54 10.39 -9.92
C LEU A 151 -14.65 11.46 -9.88
N SER A 152 -14.85 12.13 -8.76
CA SER A 152 -15.74 13.29 -8.71
C SER A 152 -14.93 14.55 -8.99
N VAL A 153 -14.93 15.00 -10.25
CA VAL A 153 -14.46 16.37 -10.57
C VAL A 153 -15.58 17.32 -10.14
N THR A 154 -15.40 17.98 -9.00
CA THR A 154 -16.38 18.98 -8.53
C THR A 154 -16.28 20.23 -9.41
N HIS A 155 -17.04 20.28 -10.50
CA HIS A 155 -17.27 21.51 -11.25
C HIS A 155 -18.31 22.35 -10.50
N LEU A 156 -17.84 23.26 -9.66
CA LEU A 156 -18.68 24.35 -9.16
C LEU A 156 -18.56 25.51 -10.15
N PHE A 157 -19.45 25.54 -11.14
CA PHE A 157 -19.72 26.74 -11.91
C PHE A 157 -20.42 27.75 -10.99
N ARG A 158 -19.84 28.95 -10.87
CA ARG A 158 -20.55 30.17 -10.52
C ARG A 158 -20.28 31.20 -11.60
#